data_AF-X1Q044-F1
#
_entry.id   AF-X1Q044-F1
#
_cell.length_a   1.000
_cell.length_b   1.000
_cell.length_c   1.000
_cell.angle_alpha   90.00
_cell.angle_beta   90.00
_cell.angle_gamma   90.00
#
_symmetry.space_group_name_H-M   'P 1'
#
loop_
_entity.id
_entity.type
_entity.pdbx_description
1 polymer ?
#
loop_
_entity_poly.entity_id
_entity_poly.type
_entity_poly.pdbx_seq_one_letter_code
_entity_poly.pdbx_strand_id
1 'polypeptide(L)'
;GMLINLGMLLAMDCYGPIADNSAGIAQMADLGKEVRERCEALDSVGNTTAALGKGFAIASAALASLAWLATYFAVSLATFLSKLTSRLVFFAMVKRKVGFQHTFQPYFNIRAEFKNTLFTDADSLTHLASGGQLQKPRDCLAK
;
A
#
# COMPACT_ATOMS: atom_id res chain seq x y z
N GLY A 1 -15.71 -15.28 -5.74
CA GLY A 1 -15.11 -14.51 -4.63
C GLY A 1 -14.85 -15.43 -3.45
N MET A 2 -14.04 -15.03 -2.47
CA MET A 2 -13.62 -15.94 -1.39
C MET A 2 -14.78 -16.56 -0.59
N LEU A 3 -15.93 -15.88 -0.53
CA LEU A 3 -17.13 -16.34 0.18
C LEU A 3 -18.09 -17.22 -0.65
N ILE A 4 -17.72 -17.65 -1.87
CA ILE A 4 -18.64 -18.41 -2.72
C ILE A 4 -19.04 -19.77 -2.10
N ASN A 5 -18.15 -20.35 -1.28
CA ASN A 5 -18.39 -21.60 -0.54
C ASN A 5 -18.75 -21.35 0.93
N LEU A 6 -19.21 -20.14 1.29
CA LEU A 6 -19.53 -19.80 2.68
C LEU A 6 -20.57 -20.74 3.30
N GLY A 7 -21.58 -21.18 2.52
CA GLY A 7 -22.58 -22.14 3.02
C GLY A 7 -21.97 -23.47 3.45
N MET A 8 -20.94 -23.95 2.75
CA MET A 8 -20.24 -25.19 3.09
C MET A 8 -19.34 -25.02 4.31
N LEU A 9 -18.68 -23.87 4.44
CA LEU A 9 -17.88 -23.49 5.61
C LEU A 9 -18.72 -23.36 6.88
N LEU A 10 -19.90 -22.74 6.79
CA LEU A 10 -20.82 -22.62 7.92
C LEU A 10 -21.39 -23.98 8.34
N ALA A 11 -21.73 -24.84 7.38
CA ALA A 11 -22.18 -26.19 7.69
C ALA A 11 -21.10 -27.00 8.44
N MET A 12 -19.84 -26.87 8.02
CA MET A 12 -18.67 -27.47 8.64
C MET A 12 -18.41 -26.89 10.06
N ASP A 13 -18.54 -25.57 10.25
CA ASP A 13 -18.37 -24.93 11.56
C ASP A 13 -19.50 -25.31 12.54
N CYS A 14 -20.75 -25.36 12.06
CA CYS A 14 -21.90 -25.81 12.85
C CYS A 14 -21.85 -27.30 13.21
N TYR A 15 -21.15 -28.12 12.42
CA TYR A 15 -20.99 -29.55 12.70
C TYR A 15 -20.26 -29.80 14.03
N GLY A 16 -19.27 -28.98 14.38
CA GLY A 16 -18.49 -29.15 15.61
C GLY A 16 -19.34 -29.14 16.89
N PRO A 17 -20.09 -28.07 17.18
CA PRO A 17 -20.98 -28.01 18.33
C PRO A 17 -22.07 -29.11 18.36
N ILE A 18 -22.50 -29.59 17.20
CA ILE A 18 -23.47 -30.71 17.11
C ILE A 18 -22.81 -32.03 17.52
N ALA A 19 -21.58 -32.29 17.05
CA ALA A 19 -20.82 -33.48 17.40
C ALA A 19 -20.44 -33.52 18.89
N ASP A 20 -20.00 -32.38 19.45
CA ASP A 20 -19.69 -32.22 20.88
C ASP A 20 -20.91 -32.54 21.77
N ASN A 21 -22.07 -31.94 21.47
CA ASN A 21 -23.31 -32.23 22.21
C ASN A 21 -23.73 -33.70 22.10
N SER A 22 -23.50 -34.32 20.94
CA SER A 22 -23.80 -35.75 20.74
C SER A 22 -22.89 -36.64 21.60
N ALA A 23 -21.61 -36.29 21.70
CA ALA A 23 -20.66 -36.98 22.58
C ALA A 23 -21.01 -36.80 24.07
N GLY A 24 -21.38 -35.58 24.47
CA GLY A 24 -21.84 -35.28 25.83
C GLY A 24 -23.10 -36.08 26.20
N ILE A 25 -24.10 -36.16 25.32
CA ILE A 25 -25.30 -36.97 25.53
C ILE A 25 -24.94 -38.46 25.61
N ALA A 26 -24.06 -38.95 24.73
CA ALA A 26 -23.61 -40.34 24.77
C ALA A 26 -22.95 -40.71 26.11
N GLN A 27 -22.18 -39.78 26.67
CA GLN A 27 -21.53 -39.94 27.96
C GLN A 27 -22.50 -39.83 29.14
N MET A 28 -23.48 -38.91 29.10
CA MET A 28 -24.47 -38.72 30.17
C MET A 28 -25.55 -39.81 30.19
N ALA A 29 -25.90 -40.39 29.04
CA ALA A 29 -26.89 -41.46 28.92
C ALA A 29 -26.29 -42.87 29.09
N ASP A 30 -25.00 -42.96 29.46
CA ASP A 30 -24.24 -44.20 29.66
C ASP A 30 -24.36 -45.17 28.46
N LEU A 31 -24.30 -44.61 27.25
CA LEU A 31 -24.37 -45.38 26.01
C LEU A 31 -23.09 -46.21 25.83
N GLY A 32 -23.23 -47.40 25.26
CA GLY A 32 -22.16 -48.39 25.14
C GLY A 32 -20.86 -47.83 24.53
N LYS A 33 -19.72 -48.43 24.93
CA LYS A 33 -18.37 -47.94 24.62
C LYS A 33 -18.13 -47.65 23.13
N GLU A 34 -18.69 -48.47 22.23
CA GLU A 34 -18.58 -48.28 20.78
C GLU A 34 -19.23 -46.96 20.30
N VAL A 35 -20.40 -46.61 20.84
CA VAL A 35 -21.10 -45.36 20.48
C VAL A 35 -20.29 -44.15 20.95
N ARG A 36 -19.70 -44.27 22.14
CA ARG A 36 -18.89 -43.21 22.73
C ARG A 36 -17.58 -42.97 21.96
N GLU A 37 -16.85 -44.03 21.60
CA GLU A 37 -15.64 -43.92 20.77
C GLU A 37 -15.94 -43.26 19.41
N ARG A 38 -17.09 -43.59 18.79
CA ARG A 38 -17.52 -42.95 17.55
C ARG A 38 -17.84 -41.47 17.75
N CYS A 39 -18.55 -41.09 18.81
CA CYS A 39 -18.87 -39.70 19.08
C CYS A 39 -17.63 -38.86 19.43
N GLU A 40 -16.69 -39.38 20.23
CA GLU A 40 -15.42 -38.71 20.54
C GLU A 40 -14.56 -38.51 19.28
N ALA A 41 -14.56 -39.47 18.35
CA ALA A 41 -13.90 -39.31 17.06
C ALA A 41 -14.52 -38.19 16.21
N LEU A 42 -15.85 -38.05 16.22
CA LEU A 42 -16.58 -37.01 15.50
C LEU A 42 -16.34 -35.60 16.11
N ASP A 43 -16.27 -35.50 17.44
CA ASP A 43 -15.93 -34.25 18.15
C ASP A 43 -14.51 -33.76 17.83
N SER A 44 -13.53 -34.67 17.74
CA SER A 44 -12.16 -34.33 17.34
C SER A 44 -12.11 -33.66 15.95
N VAL A 45 -12.90 -34.17 15.00
CA VAL A 45 -13.05 -33.56 13.67
C VAL A 45 -13.74 -32.20 13.75
N GLY A 46 -14.76 -32.08 14.61
CA GLY A 46 -15.46 -30.82 14.90
C GLY A 46 -14.52 -29.71 15.39
N ASN A 47 -13.63 -30.04 16.33
CA ASN A 47 -12.63 -29.11 16.87
C ASN A 47 -11.63 -28.62 15.80
N THR A 48 -11.19 -29.52 14.92
CA THR A 48 -10.33 -29.14 13.78
C THR A 48 -11.05 -28.19 12.82
N THR A 49 -12.34 -28.44 12.60
CA THR A 49 -13.16 -27.66 11.68
C THR A 49 -13.48 -26.26 12.24
N ALA A 50 -13.70 -26.15 13.55
CA ALA A 50 -13.86 -24.86 14.22
C ALA A 50 -12.58 -24.00 14.13
N ALA A 51 -11.40 -24.62 14.19
CA ALA A 51 -10.14 -23.92 13.99
C ALA A 51 -10.00 -23.40 12.54
N LEU A 52 -10.40 -24.20 11.55
CA LEU A 52 -10.44 -23.79 10.14
C LEU A 52 -11.42 -22.62 9.92
N GLY A 53 -12.61 -22.67 10.51
CA GLY A 53 -13.60 -21.58 10.45
C GLY A 53 -13.05 -20.25 10.96
N LYS A 54 -12.39 -20.27 12.12
CA LYS A 54 -11.71 -19.09 12.69
C LYS A 54 -10.59 -18.57 11.79
N GLY A 55 -9.75 -19.47 11.26
CA GLY A 55 -8.66 -19.10 10.35
C GLY A 55 -9.16 -18.45 9.06
N PHE A 56 -10.23 -19.00 8.49
CA PHE A 56 -10.86 -18.45 7.29
C PHE A 56 -11.48 -17.07 7.54
N ALA A 57 -12.11 -16.85 8.69
CA ALA A 57 -12.66 -15.55 9.06
C ALA A 57 -11.56 -14.48 9.16
N ILE A 58 -10.42 -14.80 9.81
CA ILE A 58 -9.28 -13.89 9.95
C ILE A 58 -8.67 -13.57 8.57
N ALA A 59 -8.44 -14.59 7.74
CA ALA A 59 -7.92 -14.40 6.39
C ALA A 59 -8.86 -13.54 5.52
N SER A 60 -10.18 -13.74 5.66
CA SER A 60 -11.20 -12.94 4.97
C SER A 60 -11.13 -11.48 5.37
N ALA A 61 -11.03 -11.21 6.67
CA ALA A 61 -10.90 -9.85 7.19
C ALA A 61 -9.61 -9.19 6.71
N ALA A 62 -8.48 -9.92 6.68
CA ALA A 62 -7.21 -9.39 6.22
C ALA A 62 -7.24 -9.00 4.74
N LEU A 63 -7.78 -9.86 3.86
CA LEU A 63 -7.90 -9.55 2.43
C LEU A 63 -8.88 -8.40 2.17
N ALA A 64 -9.99 -8.35 2.90
CA ALA A 64 -10.95 -7.24 2.80
C ALA A 64 -10.31 -5.91 3.25
N SER A 65 -9.57 -5.93 4.37
CA SER A 65 -8.84 -4.76 4.88
C SER A 65 -7.80 -4.25 3.88
N LEU A 66 -7.04 -5.16 3.24
CA LEU A 66 -6.09 -4.79 2.20
C LEU A 66 -6.79 -4.15 0.98
N ALA A 67 -7.93 -4.71 0.56
CA ALA A 67 -8.71 -4.15 -0.55
C ALA A 67 -9.27 -2.77 -0.22
N TRP A 68 -9.76 -2.56 1.01
CA TRP A 68 -10.19 -1.24 1.49
C TRP A 68 -9.04 -0.25 1.54
N LEU A 69 -7.86 -0.66 2.01
CA LEU A 69 -6.67 0.20 2.06
C LEU A 69 -6.24 0.63 0.64
N ALA A 70 -6.18 -0.31 -0.30
CA ALA A 70 -5.84 -0.02 -1.70
C ALA A 70 -6.84 0.97 -2.33
N THR A 71 -8.13 0.75 -2.07
CA THR A 71 -9.21 1.63 -2.56
C THR A 71 -9.13 3.03 -1.93
N TYR A 72 -8.86 3.10 -0.61
CA TYR A 72 -8.70 4.36 0.10
C TYR A 72 -7.57 5.21 -0.49
N PHE A 73 -6.40 4.63 -0.75
CA PHE A 73 -5.29 5.36 -1.37
C PHE A 73 -5.62 5.82 -2.81
N ALA A 74 -6.26 4.96 -3.60
CA ALA A 74 -6.66 5.30 -4.96
C ALA A 74 -7.64 6.49 -5.00
N VAL A 75 -8.68 6.45 -4.17
CA VAL A 75 -9.70 7.52 -4.10
C VAL A 75 -9.12 8.80 -3.50
N SER A 76 -8.27 8.69 -2.48
CA SER A 76 -7.65 9.86 -1.83
C SER A 76 -6.75 10.63 -2.80
N LEU A 77 -5.93 9.92 -3.59
CA LEU A 77 -5.07 10.54 -4.59
C LEU A 77 -5.88 11.21 -5.70
N ALA A 78 -6.91 10.53 -6.22
CA ALA A 78 -7.79 11.09 -7.24
C ALA A 78 -8.50 12.37 -6.75
N THR A 79 -8.95 12.39 -5.50
CA THR A 79 -9.59 13.55 -4.87
C THR A 79 -8.62 14.70 -4.65
N PHE A 80 -7.36 14.41 -4.30
CA PHE A 80 -6.34 15.44 -4.13
C PHE A 80 -5.99 16.12 -5.45
N LEU A 81 -5.78 15.34 -6.51
CA LEU A 81 -5.49 15.84 -7.86
C LEU A 81 -6.66 16.68 -8.40
N SER A 82 -7.91 16.21 -8.24
CA SER A 82 -9.08 16.96 -8.71
C SER A 82 -9.27 18.29 -7.96
N LYS A 83 -9.01 18.32 -6.64
CA LYS A 83 -9.02 19.57 -5.85
C LYS A 83 -7.90 20.53 -6.28
N LEU A 84 -6.69 20.03 -6.55
CA LEU A 84 -5.58 20.86 -6.99
C LEU A 84 -5.86 21.48 -8.37
N THR A 85 -6.32 20.67 -9.32
CA THR A 85 -6.69 21.14 -10.66
C THR A 85 -7.82 22.18 -10.59
N SER A 86 -8.84 21.95 -9.76
CA SER A 86 -9.94 22.92 -9.59
C SER A 86 -9.45 24.25 -9.03
N ARG A 87 -8.52 24.24 -8.06
CA ARG A 87 -7.92 25.46 -7.51
C ARG A 87 -7.04 26.18 -8.54
N LEU A 88 -6.23 25.47 -9.30
CA LEU A 88 -5.39 26.05 -10.34
C LEU A 88 -6.22 26.66 -11.47
N VAL A 89 -7.28 25.98 -11.92
CA VAL A 89 -8.22 26.51 -12.92
C VAL A 89 -8.94 27.75 -12.40
N PHE A 90 -9.36 27.77 -11.13
CA PHE A 90 -9.96 28.95 -10.51
C PHE A 90 -8.96 30.13 -10.48
N PHE A 91 -7.72 29.91 -10.02
CA PHE A 91 -6.69 30.95 -10.04
C PHE A 91 -6.36 31.42 -11.47
N ALA A 92 -6.32 30.52 -12.45
CA ALA A 92 -6.12 30.87 -13.86
C ALA A 92 -7.30 31.68 -14.43
N MET A 93 -8.54 31.33 -14.09
CA MET A 93 -9.73 32.11 -14.49
C MET A 93 -9.77 33.49 -13.82
N VAL A 94 -9.44 33.59 -12.53
CA VAL A 94 -9.36 34.87 -11.82
C VAL A 94 -8.26 35.75 -12.43
N LYS A 95 -7.09 35.18 -12.76
CA LYS A 95 -6.02 35.87 -13.50
C LYS A 95 -6.45 36.36 -14.89
N ARG A 96 -7.40 35.67 -15.53
CA ARG A 96 -7.94 36.07 -16.85
C ARG A 96 -9.04 37.14 -16.74
N LYS A 97 -9.82 37.15 -15.66
CA LYS A 97 -10.96 38.07 -15.46
C LYS A 97 -10.56 39.37 -14.76
N VAL A 98 -9.62 39.31 -13.83
CA VAL A 98 -8.93 40.48 -13.27
C VAL A 98 -7.77 40.76 -14.21
N GLY A 99 -7.95 41.66 -15.18
CA GLY A 99 -6.94 42.07 -16.17
C GLY A 99 -5.71 42.72 -15.55
N PHE A 100 -4.96 41.96 -14.77
CA PHE A 100 -3.73 42.37 -14.11
C PHE A 100 -2.55 41.93 -14.97
N GLN A 101 -2.44 42.54 -16.14
CA GLN A 101 -1.36 42.34 -17.10
C GLN A 101 -0.03 42.96 -16.65
N HIS A 102 0.04 43.67 -15.51
CA HIS A 102 1.18 44.58 -15.26
C HIS A 102 1.87 44.56 -13.89
N THR A 103 1.83 43.47 -13.11
CA THR A 103 2.69 43.42 -11.88
C THR A 103 3.30 42.06 -11.57
N PHE A 104 3.39 41.14 -12.53
CA PHE A 104 4.15 39.88 -12.35
C PHE A 104 5.16 39.58 -13.46
N GLN A 105 5.51 40.56 -14.30
CA GLN A 105 6.70 40.48 -15.16
C GLN A 105 8.04 40.31 -14.40
N PRO A 106 8.25 40.86 -13.17
CA PRO A 106 9.56 40.72 -12.52
C PRO A 106 9.85 39.33 -11.95
N TYR A 107 8.87 38.44 -11.77
CA TYR A 107 9.12 37.09 -11.24
C TYR A 107 9.46 36.04 -12.32
N PHE A 108 9.06 36.27 -13.57
CA PHE A 108 9.48 35.41 -14.69
C PHE A 108 10.91 35.72 -15.15
N ASN A 109 11.40 36.94 -14.95
CA ASN A 109 12.79 37.30 -15.25
C ASN A 109 13.80 36.64 -14.29
N ILE A 110 13.43 36.37 -13.04
CA ILE A 110 14.32 35.65 -12.11
C ILE A 110 14.53 34.20 -12.57
N ARG A 111 13.54 33.56 -13.20
CA ARG A 111 13.71 32.19 -13.74
C ARG A 111 14.51 32.15 -15.04
N ALA A 112 14.54 33.25 -15.79
CA ALA A 112 15.36 33.37 -16.99
C ALA A 112 16.83 33.69 -16.66
N GLU A 113 17.09 34.57 -15.69
CA GLU A 113 18.46 34.83 -15.20
C GLU A 113 19.05 33.61 -14.50
N PHE A 114 18.32 32.92 -13.61
CA PHE A 114 18.85 31.75 -12.90
C PHE A 114 19.18 30.57 -13.82
N LYS A 115 18.53 30.47 -14.99
CA LYS A 115 18.80 29.43 -15.99
C LYS A 115 20.04 29.74 -16.82
N ASN A 116 20.34 31.02 -17.05
CA ASN A 116 21.55 31.43 -17.74
C ASN A 116 22.77 31.33 -16.82
N THR A 117 22.69 31.74 -15.55
CA THR A 117 23.85 31.66 -14.63
C THR A 117 24.26 30.23 -14.29
N LEU A 118 23.32 29.27 -14.23
CA LEU A 118 23.63 27.86 -13.97
C LEU A 118 24.17 27.10 -15.21
N PHE A 119 23.96 27.62 -16.42
CA PHE A 119 24.49 27.00 -17.64
C PHE A 119 25.84 27.59 -18.08
N THR A 120 26.16 28.86 -17.79
CA THR A 120 27.50 29.41 -18.07
C THR A 120 28.60 28.84 -17.16
N ASP A 121 28.26 28.35 -15.95
CA ASP A 121 29.23 27.69 -15.05
C ASP A 121 29.45 26.20 -15.36
N ALA A 122 28.57 25.58 -16.15
CA ALA A 122 28.74 24.19 -16.62
C ALA A 122 29.65 24.11 -17.87
N ASP A 123 29.64 25.17 -18.69
CA ASP A 123 30.46 25.25 -19.92
C ASP A 123 31.91 25.71 -19.63
N SER A 124 32.16 26.43 -18.53
CA SER A 124 33.52 26.78 -18.10
C SER A 124 34.28 25.61 -17.44
N LEU A 125 33.56 24.59 -16.94
CA LEU A 125 34.16 23.38 -16.36
C LEU A 125 34.42 22.27 -17.39
N THR A 126 33.80 22.30 -18.57
CA THR A 126 34.07 21.34 -19.66
C THR A 126 35.32 21.71 -20.48
N HIS A 127 35.70 23.00 -20.55
CA HIS A 127 36.96 23.42 -21.14
C HIS A 127 38.20 23.17 -20.26
N LEU A 128 38.03 22.92 -18.95
CA LEU A 128 39.11 22.51 -18.04
C LEU A 128 39.34 21.00 -17.99
N ALA A 129 38.45 20.20 -18.57
CA ALA A 129 38.56 18.73 -18.60
C ALA A 129 39.18 18.17 -19.90
N SER A 130 39.40 19.00 -20.94
CA SER A 130 39.86 18.53 -22.26
C SER A 130 41.14 19.20 -22.77
N GLY A 131 42.05 19.62 -21.87
CA GLY A 131 43.27 20.32 -22.30
C GLY A 131 44.34 20.52 -21.23
N GLY A 132 44.72 19.46 -20.51
CA GLY A 132 45.83 19.46 -19.56
C GLY A 132 47.06 18.71 -20.07
N GLN A 133 47.77 19.26 -21.05
CA GLN A 133 49.20 19.00 -21.24
C GLN A 133 49.94 20.20 -20.66
N LEU A 134 50.37 20.12 -19.39
CA LEU A 134 51.34 21.05 -18.83
C LEU A 134 52.18 20.35 -17.76
N GLN A 135 53.44 20.14 -18.15
CA GLN A 135 54.69 20.04 -17.38
C GLN A 135 54.77 19.14 -16.14
N LYS A 136 55.64 18.12 -16.25
CA LYS A 136 56.38 17.52 -15.12
C LYS A 136 57.00 18.61 -14.22
N PRO A 137 56.90 18.53 -12.89
CA PRO A 137 57.79 19.27 -12.01
C PRO A 137 59.19 18.65 -12.09
N ARG A 138 60.14 19.41 -12.65
CA ARG A 138 61.57 19.22 -12.44
C ARG A 138 61.94 19.89 -11.11
N ASP A 139 62.55 19.10 -10.24
CA ASP A 139 63.61 19.48 -9.32
C ASP A 139 63.31 20.58 -8.28
N CYS A 140 62.82 20.14 -7.12
CA CYS A 140 63.29 20.68 -5.84
C CYS A 140 64.45 19.80 -5.37
N LEU A 141 65.68 20.18 -5.72
CA LEU A 141 66.91 19.55 -5.26
C LEU A 141 67.77 20.62 -4.62
N ALA A 142 67.79 20.69 -3.28
CA ALA A 142 68.86 21.33 -2.53
C ALA A 142 68.82 20.93 -1.03
N LYS A 143 69.66 19.93 -0.73
CA LYS A 143 70.30 19.60 0.56
C LYS A 143 69.48 18.90 1.64
#